data_AF-C2E3B0-F1
#
_entry.id   AF-C2E3B0-F1
#
_cell.length_a   1.000
_cell.length_b   1.000
_cell.length_c   1.000
_cell.angle_alpha   90.00
_cell.angle_beta   90.00
_cell.angle_gamma   90.00
#
_symmetry.space_group_name_H-M   'P 1'
#
loop_
_entity.id
_entity.type
_entity.pdbx_description
1 polymer ?
#
loop_
_entity_poly.entity_id
_entity_poly.type
_entity_poly.pdbx_seq_one_letter_code
_entity_poly.pdbx_strand_id
1 'polypeptide(L)' 'MLQGKISFDQKLADNFASVNWNEVNAKFKRNYAKAASEVIKEKGLDEKEVMAELEKVYGALKDLPITIKRGALRPPKASK' A
#
# COMPACT_ATOMS: atom_id res chain seq x y z
N MET A 1 -2.32 -10.03 3.28
CA MET A 1 -2.94 -9.48 4.51
C MET A 1 -3.20 -10.62 5.50
N LEU A 2 -2.47 -10.65 6.62
CA LEU A 2 -2.32 -11.82 7.51
C LEU A 2 -3.57 -12.29 8.28
N GLN A 3 -4.72 -11.63 8.13
CA GLN A 3 -5.94 -11.98 8.88
C GLN A 3 -7.12 -12.42 8.00
N GLY A 4 -6.99 -12.46 6.67
CA GLY A 4 -8.08 -12.87 5.76
C GLY A 4 -9.35 -12.00 5.82
N LYS A 5 -9.32 -10.89 6.55
CA LYS A 5 -10.48 -10.00 6.76
C LYS A 5 -10.85 -9.16 5.55
N ILE A 6 -9.97 -9.07 4.56
CA ILE A 6 -10.20 -8.34 3.33
C ILE A 6 -9.83 -9.27 2.19
N SER A 7 -10.80 -9.51 1.31
CA SER A 7 -10.56 -10.18 0.05
C SER A 7 -9.79 -9.24 -0.87
N PHE A 8 -8.67 -9.71 -1.39
CA PHE A 8 -7.90 -9.04 -2.44
C PHE A 8 -7.51 -10.08 -3.49
N ASP A 9 -7.29 -9.64 -4.72
CA ASP A 9 -6.75 -10.51 -5.77
C ASP A 9 -5.30 -10.88 -5.44
N GLN A 10 -5.12 -12.13 -5.05
CA GLN A 10 -3.83 -12.64 -4.62
C GLN A 10 -2.85 -12.80 -5.79
N LYS A 11 -3.32 -13.12 -7.00
CA LYS A 11 -2.46 -13.21 -8.19
C LYS A 11 -1.92 -11.83 -8.55
N LEU A 12 -2.77 -10.82 -8.48
CA LEU A 12 -2.36 -9.45 -8.69
C LEU A 12 -1.34 -9.01 -7.65
N ALA A 13 -1.57 -9.32 -6.37
CA ALA A 13 -0.64 -9.00 -5.29
C ALA A 13 0.72 -9.70 -5.44
N ASP A 14 0.74 -10.96 -5.89
CA ASP A 14 1.97 -11.72 -6.11
C ASP A 14 2.84 -11.10 -7.20
N ASN A 15 2.24 -10.46 -8.22
CA ASN A 15 2.97 -9.70 -9.23
C ASN A 15 3.77 -8.54 -8.63
N PHE A 16 3.30 -7.95 -7.51
CA PHE A 16 3.98 -6.87 -6.81
C PHE A 16 4.91 -7.34 -5.69
N ALA A 17 4.92 -8.63 -5.34
CA ALA A 17 5.70 -9.17 -4.22
C ALA A 17 7.22 -9.04 -4.43
N SER A 18 7.69 -9.10 -5.68
CA SER A 18 9.11 -8.97 -6.03
C SER A 18 9.58 -7.53 -6.25
N VAL A 19 8.70 -6.54 -6.07
CA VAL A 19 9.03 -5.13 -6.32
C VAL A 19 9.77 -4.55 -5.12
N ASN A 20 10.98 -4.04 -5.33
CA ASN A 20 11.71 -3.30 -4.31
C ASN A 20 11.17 -1.86 -4.21
N TRP A 21 10.07 -1.71 -3.48
CA TRP A 21 9.40 -0.42 -3.29
C TRP A 21 10.31 0.67 -2.69
N ASN A 22 11.31 0.32 -1.89
CA ASN A 22 12.25 1.30 -1.33
C ASN A 22 13.08 1.97 -2.42
N GLU A 23 13.63 1.19 -3.34
CA GLU A 23 14.42 1.73 -4.45
C GLU A 23 13.56 2.52 -5.42
N VAL A 24 12.39 2.01 -5.78
CA VAL A 24 11.44 2.71 -6.66
C VAL A 24 11.05 4.05 -6.03
N ASN A 25 10.66 4.07 -4.76
CA ASN A 25 10.27 5.30 -4.07
C ASN A 25 11.41 6.30 -3.91
N ALA A 26 12.65 5.82 -3.73
CA ALA A 26 13.84 6.65 -3.70
C ALA A 26 14.08 7.34 -5.05
N LYS A 27 13.95 6.59 -6.16
CA LYS A 27 14.06 7.14 -7.53
C LYS A 27 13.05 8.25 -7.80
N PHE A 28 11.82 8.09 -7.31
CA PHE A 28 10.74 9.06 -7.51
C PHE A 28 10.64 10.15 -6.43
N LYS A 29 11.65 10.30 -5.57
CA LYS A 29 11.69 11.33 -4.51
C LYS A 29 10.40 11.36 -3.66
N ARG A 30 9.88 10.19 -3.28
CA ARG A 30 8.63 10.04 -2.51
C ARG A 30 7.34 10.41 -3.26
N ASN A 31 7.39 10.56 -4.59
CA ASN A 31 6.17 10.59 -5.39
C ASN A 31 5.62 9.16 -5.59
N TYR A 32 4.85 8.71 -4.60
CA TYR A 32 4.32 7.35 -4.54
C TYR A 32 3.36 7.01 -5.68
N ALA A 33 2.57 7.98 -6.13
CA ALA A 33 1.65 7.79 -7.26
C ALA A 33 2.42 7.48 -8.55
N LYS A 34 3.46 8.26 -8.82
CA LYS A 34 4.30 8.06 -10.01
C LYS A 34 5.08 6.73 -9.92
N ALA A 35 5.62 6.42 -8.74
CA ALA A 35 6.30 5.15 -8.47
C ALA A 35 5.39 3.94 -8.74
N ALA A 36 4.15 3.95 -8.25
CA ALA A 36 3.20 2.87 -8.49
C ALA A 36 2.86 2.72 -9.98
N SER A 37 2.60 3.84 -10.68
CA SER A 37 2.30 3.80 -12.12
C SER A 37 3.46 3.24 -12.96
N GLU A 38 4.70 3.52 -12.58
CA GLU A 38 5.88 2.99 -13.27
C GLU A 38 5.98 1.47 -13.09
N VAL A 39 5.80 0.99 -11.86
CA VAL A 39 5.84 -0.45 -11.55
C VAL A 39 4.73 -1.22 -12.27
N ILE A 40 3.52 -0.65 -12.35
CA ILE A 40 2.40 -1.23 -13.10
C ILE A 40 2.77 -1.38 -14.58
N LYS A 41 3.37 -0.34 -15.18
CA LYS A 41 3.84 -0.37 -16.57
C LYS A 41 4.98 -1.37 -16.78
N GLU A 42 6.00 -1.39 -15.91
CA GLU A 42 7.13 -2.32 -16.00
C GLU A 42 6.69 -3.78 -15.90
N LYS A 43 5.66 -4.07 -15.11
CA LYS A 43 5.08 -5.42 -14.97
C LYS A 43 4.12 -5.78 -16.10
N GLY A 44 3.77 -4.83 -16.99
CA GLY A 44 2.81 -5.04 -18.07
C GLY A 44 1.38 -5.29 -17.58
N LEU A 45 1.03 -4.77 -16.40
CA LEU A 45 -0.30 -4.95 -15.82
C LEU A 45 -1.27 -3.90 -16.37
N ASP A 46 -2.55 -4.26 -16.51
CA ASP A 46 -3.58 -3.29 -16.85
C ASP A 46 -3.85 -2.38 -15.65
N GLU A 47 -3.55 -1.10 -15.83
CA GLU A 47 -3.78 -0.06 -14.82
C GLU A 47 -5.26 -0.01 -14.39
N LYS A 48 -6.20 -0.33 -15.29
CA LYS A 48 -7.63 -0.36 -14.96
C LYS A 48 -7.98 -1.49 -14.01
N GLU A 49 -7.46 -2.69 -14.23
CA GLU A 49 -7.69 -3.84 -13.35
C GLU A 49 -7.06 -3.60 -11.98
N VAL A 50 -5.85 -3.04 -11.95
CA VAL A 50 -5.17 -2.66 -10.70
C VAL A 50 -5.98 -1.64 -9.92
N MET A 51 -6.47 -0.59 -10.59
CA MET A 51 -7.26 0.47 -9.94
C MET A 51 -8.62 -0.05 -9.45
N ALA A 52 -9.29 -0.93 -10.21
CA ALA A 52 -10.56 -1.52 -9.78
C ALA A 52 -10.41 -2.39 -8.52
N GLU A 53 -9.36 -3.22 -8.47
CA GLU A 53 -9.08 -4.03 -7.27
C GLU A 53 -8.64 -3.14 -6.11
N LEU A 54 -7.88 -2.08 -6.38
CA LEU A 54 -7.51 -1.07 -5.38
C LEU A 54 -8.76 -0.43 -4.76
N GLU A 55 -9.70 0.06 -5.57
CA GLU A 55 -10.95 0.66 -5.10
C GLU A 55 -11.76 -0.29 -4.24
N LYS A 56 -11.86 -1.56 -4.65
CA LYS A 56 -12.56 -2.60 -3.89
C LYS A 56 -11.92 -2.86 -2.54
N VAL A 57 -10.59 -3.01 -2.49
CA VAL A 57 -9.84 -3.24 -1.25
C VAL A 57 -9.90 -2.01 -0.33
N TYR A 58 -9.78 -0.79 -0.88
CA TYR A 58 -9.92 0.45 -0.12
C TYR A 58 -11.34 0.66 0.39
N GLY A 59 -12.37 0.29 -0.37
CA GLY A 59 -13.75 0.26 0.09
C GLY A 59 -13.92 -0.65 1.30
N ALA A 60 -13.45 -1.89 1.21
CA ALA A 60 -13.48 -2.84 2.33
C ALA A 60 -12.68 -2.34 3.56
N LEU A 61 -11.55 -1.66 3.35
CA LEU A 61 -10.78 -1.01 4.41
C LEU A 61 -11.55 0.12 5.11
N LYS A 62 -12.33 0.89 4.35
CA LYS A 62 -13.13 2.00 4.87
C LYS A 62 -14.31 1.51 5.71
N ASP A 63 -14.91 0.38 5.32
CA ASP A 63 -16.07 -0.20 6.00
C ASP A 63 -15.67 -1.01 7.25
N LEU A 64 -14.39 -1.32 7.42
CA LEU A 64 -13.89 -1.96 8.63
C LEU A 64 -14.05 -1.01 9.83
N PRO A 65 -14.61 -1.48 10.96
CA PRO A 65 -14.72 -0.69 12.19
C PRO A 65 -13.36 -0.62 12.91
N ILE A 66 -12.34 -0.09 12.23
CA ILE A 66 -10.98 0.07 12.74
C ILE A 66 -10.84 1.43 13.41
N THR A 67 -10.68 1.43 14.74
CA THR A 67 -10.31 2.63 15.48
C THR A 67 -8.80 2.86 15.37
N ILE A 68 -8.39 3.82 14.55
CA ILE A 68 -6.97 4.23 14.46
C ILE A 68 -6.63 5.04 15.72
N LYS A 69 -6.04 4.38 16.72
CA LYS A 69 -5.49 5.08 17.88
C LYS A 69 -4.16 5.72 17.47
N ARG A 70 -4.02 7.03 17.70
CA ARG A 70 -2.72 7.70 17.62
C ARG A 70 -1.80 7.05 18.66
N GLY A 71 -0.67 6.49 18.22
CA GLY A 71 0.34 5.97 19.15
C GLY A 71 0.66 7.01 20.21
N ALA A 72 0.89 6.56 21.45
CA ALA A 72 1.12 7.45 22.59
C ALA A 72 2.07 8.58 22.20
N LEU A 73 1.70 9.84 22.49
CA LEU A 73 2.60 10.98 22.39
C LEU A 73 3.89 10.56 23.10
N ARG A 74 4.99 10.45 22.36
CA ARG A 74 6.28 10.03 22.93
C ARG A 74 6.48 10.86 24.21
N PRO A 75 6.66 10.23 25.38
CA PRO A 75 6.95 10.99 26.58
C PRO A 75 8.16 11.89 26.31
N PRO A 76 8.13 13.15 26.76
CA PRO A 76 9.23 14.07 26.52
C PRO A 76 10.53 13.42 27.01
N LYS A 77 11.56 13.50 26.18
CA LYS A 77 12.88 12.92 26.48
C LYS A 77 13.36 13.55 27.78
N ALA A 78 13.43 12.77 28.87
CA ALA A 78 13.96 13.26 30.14
C ALA A 78 15.37 13.81 29.91
N SER A 79 15.59 15.10 30.17
CA SER A 79 16.93 15.66 30.18
C SER A 79 17.68 15.08 31.37
N LYS A 80 18.84 14.49 31.12
CA LYS A 80 19.84 14.21 32.16
C LYS A 80 20.55 15.51 32.54
#